data_AF-A0A933WLD2-F1
#
_entry.id   AF-A0A933WLD2-F1
#
_cell.length_a   1.000
_cell.length_b   1.000
_cell.length_c   1.000
_cell.angle_alpha   90.00
_cell.angle_beta   90.00
_cell.angle_gamma   90.00
#
_symmetry.space_group_name_H-M   'P 1'
#
loop_
_entity.id
_entity.type
_entity.pdbx_description
1 polymer ?
#
loop_
_entity_poly.entity_id
_entity_poly.type
_entity_poly.pdbx_seq_one_letter_code
_entity_poly.pdbx_strand_id
1 'polypeptide(L)' 'MIVKVRVIPNAEDNEVVSRIGSVLRVKVTAPAIDEKANAT' A
#
# COMPACT_ATOMS: atom_id res chain seq x y z
N MET A 1 13.69 11.02 -3.31
CA MET A 1 13.80 9.72 -2.60
C MET A 1 12.76 8.80 -3.20
N ILE A 2 13.15 7.63 -3.71
CA ILE A 2 12.22 6.68 -4.36
C ILE A 2 12.11 5.45 -3.46
N VAL A 3 10.89 5.00 -3.20
CA VAL A 3 10.61 3.88 -2.29
C VAL A 3 9.77 2.84 -3.02
N LYS A 4 10.18 1.56 -2.94
CA LYS A 4 9.45 0.45 -3.54
C LYS A 4 8.41 -0.07 -2.54
N VAL A 5 7.14 -0.10 -2.95
CA VAL A 5 6.03 -0.40 -2.04
C VAL A 5 5.14 -1.50 -2.63
N ARG A 6 4.61 -2.37 -1.77
CA ARG A 6 3.57 -3.34 -2.08
C ARG A 6 2.31 -2.96 -1.30
N VAL A 7 1.27 -2.58 -2.03
CA VAL A 7 0.00 -2.11 -1.47
C VAL A 7 -0.92 -3.30 -1.17
N ILE A 8 -1.54 -3.29 0.01
CA ILE A 8 -2.59 -4.22 0.44
C ILE A 8 -3.88 -3.40 0.55
N PRO A 9 -4.77 -3.43 -0.46
CA PRO A 9 -5.99 -2.63 -0.48
C PRO A 9 -7.11 -3.23 0.40
N ASN A 10 -8.19 -2.46 0.58
CA ASN A 10 -9.37 -2.81 1.39
C ASN A 10 -9.05 -3.11 2.87
N ALA A 11 -8.08 -2.43 3.46
CA ALA A 11 -7.83 -2.53 4.90
C ALA A 11 -8.84 -1.68 5.70
N GLU A 12 -9.01 -1.98 6.99
CA GLU A 12 -9.79 -1.14 7.90
C GLU A 12 -9.11 0.21 8.15
N ASP A 13 -7.77 0.18 8.27
CA ASP A 13 -6.93 1.35 8.52
C ASP A 13 -5.72 1.41 7.58
N ASN A 14 -5.18 2.63 7.40
CA ASN A 14 -3.93 2.86 6.69
C ASN A 14 -2.73 2.60 7.61
N GLU A 15 -1.91 1.60 7.30
CA GLU A 15 -0.83 1.16 8.19
C GLU A 15 0.37 0.60 7.41
N VAL A 16 1.58 0.93 7.88
CA VAL A 16 2.80 0.26 7.42
C VAL A 16 3.02 -1.02 8.21
N VAL A 17 2.65 -2.14 7.62
CA VAL A 17 2.64 -3.42 8.33
C VAL A 17 3.99 -4.12 8.40
N SER A 18 4.85 -3.96 7.39
CA SER A 18 6.17 -4.58 7.41
C SER A 18 7.11 -4.01 6.34
N ARG A 19 8.41 -4.28 6.53
CA ARG A 19 9.46 -4.08 5.53
C ARG A 19 10.10 -5.42 5.24
N ILE A 20 10.12 -5.82 3.96
CA ILE A 20 10.83 -7.01 3.50
C ILE A 20 11.92 -6.54 2.53
N GLY A 21 13.16 -6.51 3.02
CA GLY A 21 14.29 -5.94 2.28
C GLY A 21 14.04 -4.48 1.93
N SER A 22 14.07 -4.14 0.64
CA SER A 22 13.80 -2.80 0.11
C SER A 22 12.32 -2.52 -0.19
N VAL A 23 11.42 -3.48 0.06
CA VAL A 23 9.99 -3.34 -0.23
C VAL A 23 9.20 -3.11 1.07
N LEU A 24 8.46 -2.01 1.11
CA LEU A 24 7.50 -1.71 2.19
C LEU A 24 6.14 -2.31 1.87
N ARG A 25 5.49 -2.96 2.84
CA ARG A 25 4.11 -3.43 2.72
C ARG A 25 3.21 -2.47 3.48
N VAL A 26 2.21 -1.94 2.80
CA VAL A 26 1.33 -0.91 3.35
C VAL A 26 -0.11 -1.34 3.12
N LYS A 27 -0.87 -1.39 4.21
CA LYS A 27 -2.33 -1.50 4.18
C LYS A 27 -2.90 -0.15 3.83
N VAL A 28 -3.84 -0.13 2.90
CA VAL A 28 -4.61 1.06 2.57
C VAL A 28 -6.10 0.75 2.58
N THR A 29 -6.90 1.69 3.06
CA THR A 29 -8.36 1.59 3.07
C THR A 29 -8.96 1.69 1.67
N ALA A 30 -8.20 2.26 0.73
CA ALA A 30 -8.61 2.38 -0.66
C ALA A 30 -8.91 1.01 -1.30
N PRO A 31 -10.01 0.89 -2.08
CA PRO A 31 -10.40 -0.37 -2.68
C PRO A 31 -9.48 -0.79 -3.82
N ALA A 32 -9.37 -2.11 -4.01
CA ALA A 32 -8.50 -2.71 -5.03
C ALA A 32 -8.91 -2.39 -6.48
N ILE A 33 -10.18 -2.08 -6.70
CA ILE A 33 -10.82 -2.14 -8.03
C ILE A 33 -10.59 -0.87 -8.86
N ASP A 34 -10.14 0.23 -8.29
CA ASP A 34 -10.53 1.51 -8.87
C ASP A 34 -9.40 2.41 -9.34
N GLU A 35 -8.21 1.86 -9.64
CA GLU A 35 -6.99 2.65 -9.83
C GLU A 35 -6.66 3.59 -8.64
N LYS A 36 -7.54 3.76 -7.63
CA LYS A 36 -7.48 4.67 -6.47
C LYS A 36 -6.41 4.28 -5.48
N ALA A 37 -6.05 3.01 -5.41
CA ALA A 37 -4.90 2.58 -4.63
C ALA A 37 -3.57 3.04 -5.25
N ASN A 38 -3.55 3.31 -6.56
CA ASN A 38 -2.38 3.73 -7.34
C ASN A 38 -2.59 5.05 -8.10
N ALA A 39 -3.65 5.81 -7.79
CA ALA A 39 -4.04 6.98 -8.57
C ALA A 39 -3.01 8.09 -8.34
N THR A 40 -2.50 8.63 -9.44
CA THR A 40 -1.39 9.59 -9.49
C THR A 40 -1.84 10.98 -9.05
#